data_AF-A0A925XHE8-F1
#
_entry.id   AF-A0A925XHE8-F1
#
_cell.length_a   1.000
_cell.length_b   1.000
_cell.length_c   1.000
_cell.angle_alpha   90.00
_cell.angle_beta   90.00
_cell.angle_gamma   90.00
#
_symmetry.space_group_name_H-M   'P 1'
#
loop_
_entity.id
_entity.type
_entity.pdbx_description
1 polymer ?
#
loop_
_entity_poly.entity_id
_entity_poly.type
_entity_poly.pdbx_seq_one_letter_code
_entity_poly.pdbx_strand_id
1 'polypeptide(L)'
;MPSHFDLIVTADSPSRTAELRLLDANGAQVAYRQTDFNNIAVSRLQGLFNLRDYLRQFVESGSEVTSVAEIGVCLAEEVLGEEIFRKLWESESQRTLRIQLPGATEEENHLAAALARVPWEIARPAANQPTLGERNLLVRVVHD
;
A
#
# COMPACT_ATOMS: atom_id res chain seq x y z
N MET A 1 15.32 -15.07 -5.69
CA MET A 1 14.28 -14.03 -5.51
C MET A 1 14.85 -12.89 -4.69
N PRO A 2 14.44 -11.63 -4.93
CA PRO A 2 14.99 -10.47 -4.23
C PRO A 2 14.78 -10.59 -2.73
N SER A 3 15.80 -10.26 -1.93
CA SER A 3 15.68 -10.19 -0.46
C SER A 3 14.98 -8.91 0.00
N HIS A 4 14.92 -7.90 -0.87
CA HIS A 4 14.19 -6.67 -0.63
C HIS A 4 13.71 -6.06 -1.96
N PHE A 5 12.75 -5.16 -1.82
CA PHE A 5 12.24 -4.29 -2.87
C PHE A 5 12.19 -2.86 -2.36
N ASP A 6 12.33 -1.90 -3.28
CA ASP A 6 12.01 -0.50 -3.04
C ASP A 6 10.73 -0.15 -3.78
N LEU A 7 9.76 0.42 -3.08
CA LEU A 7 8.57 1.03 -3.66
C LEU A 7 8.72 2.54 -3.55
N ILE A 8 9.03 3.19 -4.67
CA ILE A 8 9.05 4.64 -4.76
C ILE A 8 7.64 5.11 -5.11
N VAL A 9 7.09 5.97 -4.26
CA VAL A 9 5.73 6.50 -4.39
C VAL A 9 5.79 8.01 -4.56
N THR A 10 5.62 8.48 -5.79
CA THR A 10 5.57 9.91 -6.11
C THR A 10 4.12 10.35 -6.19
N ALA A 11 3.67 11.08 -5.18
CA ALA A 11 2.29 11.55 -5.09
C ALA A 11 2.14 12.98 -5.60
N ASP A 12 1.07 13.22 -6.34
CA ASP A 12 0.60 14.53 -6.78
C ASP A 12 -0.74 14.83 -6.10
N SER A 13 -0.67 15.66 -5.05
CA SER A 13 -1.83 16.02 -4.21
C SER A 13 -2.92 16.76 -5.00
N PRO A 14 -2.61 17.78 -5.83
CA PRO A 14 -3.58 18.44 -6.70
C PRO A 14 -4.41 17.49 -7.59
N SER A 15 -3.76 16.55 -8.29
CA SER A 15 -4.47 15.60 -9.15
C SER A 15 -5.04 14.39 -8.39
N ARG A 16 -4.64 14.22 -7.12
CA ARG A 16 -4.91 13.03 -6.30
C ARG A 16 -4.47 11.74 -7.00
N THR A 17 -3.29 11.77 -7.60
CA THR A 17 -2.68 10.60 -8.22
C THR A 17 -1.36 10.26 -7.55
N ALA A 18 -0.92 9.01 -7.68
CA ALA A 18 0.45 8.64 -7.34
C ALA A 18 1.03 7.69 -8.38
N GLU A 19 2.31 7.88 -8.67
CA GLU A 19 3.12 6.92 -9.40
C GLU A 19 3.82 5.99 -8.42
N LEU A 20 3.66 4.69 -8.62
CA LEU A 20 4.25 3.62 -7.84
C LEU A 20 5.26 2.89 -8.72
N ARG A 21 6.53 2.94 -8.34
CA ARG A 21 7.63 2.26 -9.03
C ARG A 21 8.22 1.23 -8.11
N LEU A 22 8.17 -0.04 -8.50
CA LEU A 22 8.79 -1.14 -7.75
C LEU A 22 10.16 -1.46 -8.35
N LEU A 23 11.20 -1.40 -7.51
CA LEU A 23 12.56 -1.75 -7.86
C LEU A 23 12.99 -2.99 -7.08
N ASP A 24 13.77 -3.85 -7.73
CA ASP A 24 14.41 -4.98 -7.08
C ASP A 24 15.66 -4.56 -6.28
N ALA A 25 16.31 -5.54 -5.65
CA ALA A 25 17.52 -5.33 -4.87
C ALA A 25 18.72 -4.74 -5.64
N ASN A 26 18.69 -4.75 -6.97
CA ASN A 26 19.73 -4.17 -7.83
C ASN A 26 19.35 -2.77 -8.33
N GLY A 27 18.21 -2.23 -7.88
CA GLY A 27 17.67 -0.96 -8.38
C GLY A 27 17.05 -1.07 -9.78
N ALA A 28 16.82 -2.28 -10.30
CA ALA A 28 16.13 -2.45 -11.57
C ALA A 28 14.62 -2.32 -11.34
N GLN A 29 13.93 -1.49 -12.14
CA GLN A 29 12.48 -1.40 -12.08
C GLN A 29 11.85 -2.69 -12.60
N VAL A 30 11.03 -3.33 -11.77
CA VAL A 30 10.38 -4.62 -12.07
C VAL A 30 8.86 -4.52 -12.23
N ALA A 31 8.24 -3.42 -11.77
CA ALA A 31 6.84 -3.12 -12.00
C ALA A 31 6.56 -1.62 -11.86
N TYR A 32 5.47 -1.15 -12.46
CA TYR A 32 5.01 0.23 -12.40
C TYR A 32 3.49 0.28 -12.34
N ARG A 33 2.95 1.28 -11.64
CA ARG A 33 1.55 1.65 -11.68
C ARG A 33 1.37 3.14 -11.46
N GLN A 34 0.43 3.74 -12.17
CA GLN A 34 -0.17 5.00 -11.78
C GLN A 34 -1.54 4.73 -11.15
N THR A 35 -1.78 5.27 -9.97
CA THR A 35 -3.04 5.14 -9.24
C THR A 35 -3.71 6.50 -9.17
N ASP A 36 -4.96 6.55 -9.63
CA ASP A 36 -5.84 7.70 -9.47
C ASP A 36 -6.80 7.43 -8.30
N PHE A 37 -6.59 8.14 -7.19
CA PHE A 37 -7.36 7.95 -5.98
C PHE A 37 -8.79 8.49 -6.11
N ASN A 38 -9.12 9.26 -7.15
CA ASN A 38 -10.50 9.70 -7.40
C ASN A 38 -11.40 8.53 -7.82
N ASN A 39 -10.83 7.43 -8.32
CA ASN A 39 -11.57 6.25 -8.74
C ASN A 39 -11.83 5.26 -7.59
N ILE A 40 -11.27 5.51 -6.40
CA ILE A 40 -11.43 4.67 -5.22
C ILE A 40 -12.56 5.23 -4.34
N ALA A 41 -13.46 4.37 -3.87
CA ALA A 41 -14.55 4.79 -3.01
C ALA A 41 -14.05 5.51 -1.74
N VAL A 42 -14.71 6.61 -1.36
CA VAL A 42 -14.29 7.47 -0.23
C VAL A 42 -14.17 6.68 1.08
N SER A 43 -15.08 5.72 1.33
CA SER A 43 -15.02 4.85 2.50
C SER A 43 -13.76 3.98 2.51
N ARG A 44 -13.32 3.48 1.35
CA ARG A 44 -12.07 2.72 1.21
C ARG A 44 -10.85 3.61 1.40
N LEU A 45 -10.86 4.83 0.87
CA LEU A 45 -9.79 5.81 1.08
C LEU A 45 -9.59 6.14 2.57
N GLN A 46 -10.68 6.28 3.33
CA GLN A 46 -10.59 6.49 4.79
C GLN A 46 -9.92 5.31 5.48
N GLY A 47 -10.30 4.07 5.13
CA GLY A 47 -9.66 2.87 5.65
C GLY A 47 -8.19 2.72 5.23
N LEU A 48 -7.84 3.13 4.01
CA LEU A 48 -6.46 3.11 3.51
C LEU A 48 -5.57 4.10 4.27
N PHE A 49 -6.02 5.36 4.40
CA PHE A 49 -5.18 6.44 4.95
C PHE A 49 -5.25 6.55 6.48
N ASN A 50 -6.29 6.01 7.12
CA ASN A 50 -6.44 6.01 8.56
C ASN A 50 -7.24 4.79 9.04
N LEU A 51 -6.65 3.60 8.87
CA LEU A 51 -7.30 2.33 9.19
C LEU A 51 -7.84 2.28 10.63
N ARG A 52 -7.06 2.71 11.61
CA ARG A 52 -7.44 2.60 13.02
C ARG A 52 -8.68 3.44 13.34
N ASP A 53 -8.70 4.69 12.92
CA ASP A 53 -9.86 5.56 13.19
C ASP A 53 -11.06 5.15 12.33
N TYR A 54 -10.82 4.65 11.11
CA TYR A 54 -11.86 4.09 10.26
C TYR A 54 -12.60 2.93 10.93
N LEU A 55 -11.86 1.92 11.41
CA LEU A 55 -12.45 0.77 12.12
C LEU A 55 -13.22 1.19 13.37
N ARG A 56 -12.71 2.20 14.09
CA ARG A 56 -13.36 2.66 15.32
C ARG A 56 -14.65 3.43 15.07
N GLN A 57 -14.73 4.22 14.01
CA GLN A 57 -15.82 5.19 13.80
C GLN A 57 -16.91 4.68 12.84
N PHE A 58 -16.55 3.83 11.88
CA PHE A 58 -17.42 3.50 10.75
C PHE A 58 -17.71 2.01 10.60
N VAL A 59 -17.04 1.15 11.35
CA VAL A 59 -17.24 -0.31 11.29
C VAL A 59 -18.00 -0.78 12.53
N GLU A 60 -19.00 -1.63 12.29
CA GLU A 60 -19.77 -2.25 13.37
C GLU A 60 -18.90 -3.21 14.17
N SER A 61 -19.06 -3.21 15.50
CA SER A 61 -18.34 -4.10 16.39
C SER A 61 -18.51 -5.56 15.98
N GLY A 62 -17.39 -6.29 15.82
CA GLY A 62 -17.35 -7.67 15.35
C GLY A 62 -17.14 -7.82 13.84
N SER A 63 -17.19 -6.73 13.06
CA SER A 63 -16.94 -6.74 11.62
C SER A 63 -15.54 -6.24 11.24
N GLU A 64 -14.69 -5.91 12.21
CA GLU A 64 -13.39 -5.26 11.99
C GLU A 64 -12.48 -6.12 11.13
N VAL A 65 -12.46 -7.44 11.35
CA VAL A 65 -11.65 -8.38 10.57
C VAL A 65 -12.05 -8.37 9.09
N THR A 66 -13.35 -8.37 8.82
CA THR A 66 -13.89 -8.32 7.45
C THR A 66 -13.51 -7.00 6.78
N SER A 67 -13.68 -5.88 7.48
CA SER A 67 -13.33 -4.56 6.94
C SER A 67 -11.81 -4.42 6.69
N VAL A 68 -10.95 -4.93 7.58
CA VAL A 68 -9.50 -4.97 7.33
C VAL A 68 -9.18 -5.80 6.09
N ALA A 69 -9.86 -6.94 5.91
CA ALA A 69 -9.65 -7.80 4.76
C ALA A 69 -10.07 -7.11 3.44
N GLU A 70 -11.19 -6.40 3.44
CA GLU A 70 -11.66 -5.60 2.29
C GLU A 70 -10.68 -4.46 1.94
N ILE A 71 -10.16 -3.75 2.94
CA ILE A 71 -9.12 -2.73 2.71
C ILE A 71 -7.85 -3.37 2.16
N GLY A 72 -7.47 -4.56 2.63
CA GLY A 72 -6.33 -5.31 2.09
C GLY A 72 -6.50 -5.71 0.62
N VAL A 73 -7.70 -6.10 0.20
CA VAL A 73 -8.01 -6.37 -1.22
C VAL A 73 -7.97 -5.09 -2.03
N CYS A 74 -8.60 -4.01 -1.54
CA CYS A 74 -8.55 -2.68 -2.17
C CYS A 74 -7.10 -2.20 -2.38
N LEU A 75 -6.24 -2.39 -1.39
CA LEU A 75 -4.83 -2.02 -1.47
C LEU A 75 -4.09 -2.83 -2.56
N ALA A 76 -4.35 -4.13 -2.67
CA ALA A 76 -3.75 -4.98 -3.69
C ALA A 76 -4.22 -4.60 -5.11
N GLU A 77 -5.52 -4.39 -5.31
CA GLU A 77 -6.12 -4.22 -6.63
C GLU A 77 -6.11 -2.77 -7.11
N GLU A 78 -6.50 -1.84 -6.25
CA GLU A 78 -6.76 -0.44 -6.62
C GLU A 78 -5.54 0.45 -6.40
N VAL A 79 -4.66 0.13 -5.44
CA VAL A 79 -3.48 0.97 -5.13
C VAL A 79 -2.20 0.40 -5.71
N LEU A 80 -1.83 -0.84 -5.38
CA LEU A 80 -0.63 -1.51 -5.89
C LEU A 80 -0.83 -1.99 -7.33
N GLY A 81 -2.02 -2.52 -7.61
CA GLY A 81 -2.34 -3.17 -8.87
C GLY A 81 -1.68 -4.51 -9.07
N GLU A 82 -2.16 -5.21 -10.10
CA GLU A 82 -1.79 -6.59 -10.39
C GLU A 82 -0.28 -6.78 -10.51
N GLU A 83 0.43 -5.94 -11.26
CA GLU A 83 1.85 -6.16 -11.55
C GLU A 83 2.73 -6.03 -10.31
N ILE A 84 2.58 -4.93 -9.55
CA ILE A 84 3.34 -4.71 -8.31
C ILE A 84 2.95 -5.77 -7.28
N PHE A 85 1.65 -5.99 -7.08
CA PHE A 85 1.17 -6.96 -6.10
C PHE A 85 1.69 -8.37 -6.41
N ARG A 86 1.62 -8.81 -7.66
CA ARG A 86 2.13 -10.12 -8.09
C ARG A 86 3.62 -10.28 -7.77
N LYS A 87 4.45 -9.26 -8.03
CA LYS A 87 5.89 -9.29 -7.71
C LYS A 87 6.15 -9.45 -6.21
N LEU A 88 5.36 -8.79 -5.38
CA LEU A 88 5.46 -8.92 -3.92
C LEU A 88 4.94 -10.28 -3.44
N TRP A 89 3.89 -10.81 -4.09
CA TRP A 89 3.24 -12.07 -3.74
C TRP A 89 4.00 -13.33 -4.16
N GLU A 90 4.86 -13.23 -5.19
CA GLU A 90 5.53 -14.34 -5.88
C GLU A 90 6.35 -15.27 -4.96
N SER A 91 6.91 -14.77 -3.85
CA SER A 91 7.60 -15.61 -2.86
C SER A 91 6.92 -15.61 -1.50
N GLU A 92 7.32 -16.58 -0.67
CA GLU A 92 6.95 -16.69 0.74
C GLU A 92 8.17 -16.54 1.67
N SER A 93 9.36 -16.29 1.10
CA SER A 93 10.57 -16.09 1.89
C SER A 93 10.53 -14.73 2.58
N GLN A 94 11.25 -14.59 3.69
CA GLN A 94 11.41 -13.32 4.36
C GLN A 94 12.03 -12.28 3.43
N ARG A 95 11.32 -11.15 3.27
CA ARG A 95 11.70 -10.03 2.39
C ARG A 95 11.34 -8.72 3.03
N THR A 96 12.03 -7.66 2.63
CA THR A 96 11.72 -6.29 3.07
C THR A 96 11.18 -5.46 1.92
N LEU A 97 10.04 -4.81 2.10
CA LEU A 97 9.56 -3.74 1.24
C LEU A 97 9.92 -2.41 1.89
N ARG A 98 10.84 -1.66 1.29
CA ARG A 98 11.16 -0.29 1.69
C ARG A 98 10.28 0.66 0.89
N ILE A 99 9.56 1.53 1.57
CA ILE A 99 8.65 2.48 0.95
C ILE A 99 9.28 3.85 1.03
N GLN A 100 9.57 4.41 -0.13
CA GLN A 100 10.16 5.73 -0.29
C GLN A 100 9.04 6.65 -0.75
N LEU A 101 8.79 7.72 0.00
CA LEU A 101 7.76 8.70 -0.31
C LEU A 101 8.40 10.10 -0.39
N PRO A 102 9.00 10.44 -1.54
CA PRO A 102 9.47 11.80 -1.79
C PRO A 102 8.33 12.80 -1.56
N GLY A 103 8.62 13.88 -0.85
CA GLY A 103 7.64 14.92 -0.53
C GLY A 103 6.68 14.59 0.62
N ALA A 104 6.81 13.46 1.32
CA ALA A 104 5.96 13.17 2.48
C ALA A 104 6.08 14.17 3.65
N THR A 105 7.18 14.93 3.69
CA THR A 105 7.45 15.99 4.68
C THR A 105 7.07 17.39 4.17
N GLU A 106 6.70 17.52 2.90
CA GLU A 106 6.29 18.78 2.31
C GLU A 106 4.85 19.10 2.73
N GLU A 107 4.62 20.32 3.23
CA GLU A 107 3.29 20.72 3.73
C GLU A 107 2.20 20.64 2.66
N GLU A 108 2.55 20.89 1.39
CA GLU A 108 1.61 20.90 0.27
C GLU A 108 1.26 19.49 -0.25
N ASN A 109 2.06 18.46 0.10
CA ASN A 109 1.88 17.10 -0.41
C ASN A 109 1.18 16.17 0.61
N HIS A 110 -0.06 16.53 0.94
CA HIS A 110 -0.89 15.77 1.89
C HIS A 110 -1.10 14.30 1.49
N LEU A 111 -1.14 14.01 0.18
CA LEU A 111 -1.29 12.64 -0.32
C LEU A 111 -0.06 11.79 -0.01
N ALA A 112 1.17 12.31 -0.20
CA ALA A 112 2.39 11.61 0.20
C ALA A 112 2.39 11.29 1.71
N ALA A 113 2.01 12.26 2.54
CA ALA A 113 1.88 12.07 3.99
C ALA A 113 0.78 11.05 4.37
N ALA A 114 -0.30 10.95 3.59
CA ALA A 114 -1.34 9.94 3.79
C ALA A 114 -0.84 8.53 3.40
N LEU A 115 -0.13 8.42 2.27
CA LEU A 115 0.44 7.16 1.77
C LEU A 115 1.54 6.61 2.70
N ALA A 116 2.25 7.47 3.43
CA ALA A 116 3.19 7.06 4.48
C ALA A 116 2.55 6.30 5.64
N ARG A 117 1.24 6.47 5.86
CA ARG A 117 0.48 5.84 6.95
C ARG A 117 -0.30 4.60 6.52
N VAL A 118 -0.31 4.31 5.22
CA VAL A 118 -1.01 3.13 4.69
C VAL A 118 -0.37 1.86 5.27
N PRO A 119 -1.17 0.91 5.78
CA PRO A 119 -0.68 -0.36 6.30
C PRO A 119 -0.39 -1.33 5.15
N TRP A 120 0.67 -1.09 4.39
CA TRP A 120 0.97 -1.79 3.14
C TRP A 120 1.03 -3.33 3.28
N GLU A 121 1.41 -3.80 4.45
CA GLU A 121 1.52 -5.22 4.79
C GLU A 121 0.19 -5.97 4.73
N ILE A 122 -0.96 -5.29 4.87
CA ILE A 122 -2.27 -5.96 4.89
C ILE A 122 -2.80 -6.32 3.50
N ALA A 123 -2.10 -5.90 2.44
CA ALA A 123 -2.50 -6.19 1.07
C ALA A 123 -2.63 -7.70 0.87
N ARG A 124 -3.70 -8.13 0.20
CA ARG A 124 -4.03 -9.54 0.01
C ARG A 124 -4.84 -9.73 -1.27
N PRO A 125 -4.80 -10.91 -1.92
CA PRO A 125 -5.48 -11.12 -3.19
C PRO A 125 -6.99 -11.37 -3.03
N ALA A 126 -7.43 -11.78 -1.84
CA ALA A 126 -8.84 -11.97 -1.51
C ALA A 126 -9.02 -11.88 0.02
N ALA A 127 -10.25 -11.62 0.47
CA ALA A 127 -10.53 -11.38 1.89
C ALA A 127 -10.16 -12.57 2.80
N ASN A 128 -10.26 -13.80 2.29
CA ASN A 128 -9.94 -15.03 3.02
C ASN A 128 -8.49 -15.52 2.81
N GLN A 129 -7.65 -14.75 2.11
CA GLN A 129 -6.26 -15.09 1.84
C GLN A 129 -5.33 -14.37 2.83
N PRO A 130 -4.14 -14.92 3.07
CA PRO A 130 -3.17 -14.26 3.93
C PRO A 130 -2.72 -12.93 3.32
N THR A 131 -2.26 -12.04 4.19
CA THR A 131 -1.65 -10.77 3.84
C THR A 131 -0.22 -10.93 3.32
N LEU A 132 0.33 -9.89 2.70
CA LEU A 132 1.76 -9.81 2.41
C LEU A 132 2.60 -9.95 3.69
N GLY A 133 2.18 -9.31 4.79
CA GLY A 133 2.83 -9.43 6.11
C GLY A 133 2.88 -10.87 6.63
N GLU A 134 1.76 -11.59 6.52
CA GLU A 134 1.65 -13.02 6.89
C GLU A 134 2.47 -13.93 5.94
N ARG A 135 2.79 -13.45 4.73
CA ARG A 135 3.71 -14.08 3.77
C ARG A 135 5.14 -13.55 3.86
N ASN A 136 5.53 -13.14 5.07
CA ASN A 136 6.89 -12.73 5.44
C ASN A 136 7.41 -11.49 4.69
N LEU A 137 6.52 -10.59 4.24
CA LEU A 137 6.92 -9.27 3.75
C LEU A 137 6.95 -8.25 4.90
N LEU A 138 8.13 -7.79 5.26
CA LEU A 138 8.33 -6.75 6.26
C LEU A 138 8.31 -5.37 5.60
N VAL A 139 7.42 -4.49 6.04
CA VAL A 139 7.33 -3.13 5.51
C VAL A 139 8.18 -2.17 6.35
N ARG A 140 8.91 -1.28 5.67
CA ARG A 140 9.68 -0.20 6.27
C ARG A 140 9.46 1.08 5.48
N VAL A 141 8.87 2.10 6.09
CA VAL A 141 8.82 3.43 5.50
C VAL A 141 10.18 4.09 5.72
N VAL A 142 10.75 4.62 4.64
CA VAL A 142 12.04 5.32 4.66
C VAL A 142 11.76 6.79 4.34
N HIS A 143 12.22 7.66 5.24
CA HIS A 143 12.24 9.10 5.02
C HIS A 143 13.66 9.47 4.62
N ASP A 144 13.84 9.98 3.40
CA ASP A 144 15.07 10.68 3.00
C ASP A 144 15.07 12.11 3.55
#